data_AF-A0A2W0FHG9-F1
#
_entry.id   AF-A0A2W0FHG9-F1
#
_cell.length_a   1.000
_cell.length_b   1.000
_cell.length_c   1.000
_cell.angle_alpha   90.00
_cell.angle_beta   90.00
_cell.angle_gamma   90.00
#
_symmetry.space_group_name_H-M   'P 1'
#
loop_
_entity.id
_entity.type
_entity.pdbx_description
1 polymer ?
#
loop_
_entity_poly.entity_id
_entity_poly.type
_entity_poly.pdbx_seq_one_letter_code
_entity_poly.pdbx_strand_id
1 'polypeptide(L)'
;MQVESFFEWLGQAIGSVIRFIVDLLSGLFSSLTHAGGNFVDGLARALGMDTSIVSLIGLIIGLMFLYWAIRAFMRASIILGIIWLVLGLWLLSWLIH
;
A
#
# COMPACT_ATOMS: atom_id res chain seq x y z
N MET A 1 -42.50 0.41 32.00
CA MET A 1 -43.02 -0.67 31.12
C MET A 1 -43.10 -0.25 29.64
N GLN A 2 -43.98 0.65 29.18
CA GLN A 2 -44.06 0.99 27.74
C GLN A 2 -42.87 1.84 27.23
N VAL A 3 -42.32 2.70 28.09
CA VAL A 3 -41.18 3.56 27.76
C VAL A 3 -39.87 2.75 27.64
N GLU A 4 -39.66 1.77 28.52
CA GLU A 4 -38.49 0.86 28.45
C GLU A 4 -38.44 0.11 27.12
N SER A 5 -39.59 -0.41 26.65
CA SER A 5 -39.68 -1.11 25.36
C SER A 5 -39.36 -0.22 24.14
N PHE A 6 -39.69 1.08 24.20
CA PHE A 6 -39.36 2.02 23.14
C PHE A 6 -37.86 2.31 23.05
N PHE A 7 -37.21 2.56 24.19
CA PHE A 7 -35.76 2.79 24.24
C PHE A 7 -34.95 1.54 23.87
N GLU A 8 -35.45 0.36 24.25
CA GLU A 8 -34.85 -0.93 23.89
C GLU A 8 -34.87 -1.17 22.37
N TRP A 9 -36.03 -0.97 21.72
CA TRP A 9 -36.13 -1.10 20.27
C TRP A 9 -35.30 -0.05 19.52
N LEU A 10 -35.25 1.18 20.02
CA LEU A 10 -34.44 2.24 19.40
C LEU A 10 -32.94 1.93 19.49
N GLY A 11 -32.47 1.48 20.66
CA GLY A 11 -31.08 1.04 20.84
C GLY A 11 -30.72 -0.12 19.91
N GLN A 12 -31.62 -1.08 19.74
CA GLN A 12 -31.42 -2.22 18.84
C GLN A 12 -31.42 -1.80 17.36
N ALA A 13 -32.32 -0.90 16.95
CA ALA A 13 -32.35 -0.37 15.59
C ALA A 13 -31.07 0.41 15.25
N ILE A 14 -30.63 1.31 16.14
CA ILE A 14 -29.40 2.08 15.97
C ILE A 14 -28.17 1.16 15.97
N GLY A 15 -28.11 0.20 16.90
CA GLY A 15 -27.04 -0.78 16.98
C GLY A 15 -26.93 -1.64 15.72
N SER A 16 -28.07 -2.04 15.13
CA SER A 16 -28.12 -2.77 13.86
C SER A 16 -27.55 -1.95 12.71
N VAL A 17 -27.87 -0.65 12.63
CA VAL A 17 -27.33 0.24 11.59
C VAL A 17 -25.83 0.41 11.73
N ILE A 18 -25.33 0.62 12.95
CA ILE A 18 -23.88 0.72 13.21
C ILE A 18 -23.18 -0.57 12.80
N ARG A 19 -23.73 -1.74 13.20
CA ARG A 19 -23.16 -3.04 12.86
C ARG A 19 -23.11 -3.25 11.35
N PHE A 20 -24.17 -2.89 10.63
CA PHE A 20 -24.18 -2.96 9.17
C PHE A 20 -23.04 -2.13 8.54
N ILE A 21 -22.80 -0.91 9.03
CA ILE A 21 -21.69 -0.07 8.54
C ILE A 21 -20.34 -0.71 8.86
N VAL A 22 -20.15 -1.23 10.08
CA VAL A 22 -18.91 -1.89 10.48
C VAL A 22 -18.64 -3.14 9.64
N ASP A 23 -19.66 -3.96 9.39
CA ASP A 23 -19.53 -5.19 8.59
C ASP A 23 -19.19 -4.85 7.13
N LEU A 24 -19.84 -3.83 6.56
CA LEU A 24 -19.50 -3.33 5.22
C LEU A 24 -18.06 -2.81 5.15
N LEU A 25 -17.67 -1.94 6.07
CA LEU A 25 -16.31 -1.40 6.10
C LEU A 25 -15.28 -2.51 6.30
N SER A 26 -15.55 -3.46 7.20
CA SER A 26 -14.67 -4.61 7.45
C SER A 26 -14.52 -5.48 6.20
N GLY A 27 -15.61 -5.73 5.47
CA GLY A 27 -15.57 -6.45 4.20
C GLY A 27 -14.75 -5.71 3.13
N LEU A 28 -14.91 -4.38 3.02
CA LEU A 28 -14.14 -3.56 2.10
C LEU A 28 -12.65 -3.54 2.46
N PHE A 29 -12.32 -3.31 3.73
CA PHE A 29 -10.93 -3.31 4.19
C PHE A 29 -10.29 -4.68 4.00
N SER A 30 -10.99 -5.77 4.33
CA SER A 30 -10.51 -7.13 4.08
C SER A 30 -10.23 -7.37 2.60
N SER A 31 -11.10 -6.92 1.71
CA SER A 31 -10.89 -7.07 0.26
C SER A 31 -9.68 -6.25 -0.21
N LEU A 32 -9.52 -5.04 0.29
CA LEU A 32 -8.40 -4.16 -0.05
C LEU A 32 -7.07 -4.67 0.50
N THR A 33 -7.04 -5.21 1.72
CA THR A 33 -5.82 -5.79 2.30
C THR A 33 -5.40 -7.06 1.57
N HIS A 34 -6.34 -7.93 1.20
CA HIS A 34 -6.03 -9.11 0.38
C HIS A 34 -5.54 -8.71 -1.02
N ALA A 35 -6.20 -7.75 -1.67
CA ALA A 35 -5.78 -7.27 -2.99
C ALA A 35 -4.38 -6.60 -2.93
N GLY A 36 -4.14 -5.78 -1.91
CA GLY A 36 -2.85 -5.14 -1.65
C GLY A 36 -1.74 -6.15 -1.37
N GLY A 37 -2.00 -7.17 -0.54
CA GLY A 37 -1.08 -8.27 -0.28
C GLY A 37 -0.74 -9.04 -1.57
N ASN A 38 -1.75 -9.45 -2.32
CA ASN A 38 -1.56 -10.14 -3.60
C ASN A 38 -0.77 -9.31 -4.62
N PHE A 39 -0.98 -8.00 -4.66
CA PHE A 39 -0.21 -7.09 -5.50
C PHE A 39 1.26 -7.05 -5.10
N VAL A 40 1.55 -6.88 -3.80
CA VAL A 40 2.92 -6.86 -3.27
C VAL A 40 3.61 -8.21 -3.53
N ASP A 41 2.92 -9.33 -3.29
CA ASP A 41 3.45 -10.67 -3.56
C ASP A 41 3.72 -10.90 -5.06
N GLY A 42 2.88 -10.33 -5.93
CA GLY A 42 3.04 -10.38 -7.38
C GLY A 42 4.25 -9.57 -7.83
N LEU A 43 4.42 -8.36 -7.30
CA LEU A 43 5.60 -7.52 -7.54
C LEU A 43 6.87 -8.23 -7.07
N ALA A 44 6.86 -8.74 -5.84
CA ALA A 44 7.99 -9.44 -5.25
C ALA A 44 8.41 -10.64 -6.13
N ARG A 45 7.44 -11.46 -6.56
CA ARG A 45 7.70 -12.59 -7.48
C ARG A 45 8.24 -12.15 -8.85
N ALA A 46 7.67 -11.10 -9.43
CA ALA A 46 8.12 -10.59 -10.73
C ALA A 46 9.55 -10.03 -10.67
N LEU A 47 9.94 -9.51 -9.52
CA LEU A 47 11.26 -8.94 -9.29
C LEU A 47 12.26 -9.93 -8.68
N GLY A 48 11.87 -11.17 -8.34
CA GLY A 48 12.74 -12.08 -7.61
C GLY A 48 13.13 -11.55 -6.23
N MET A 49 12.18 -10.92 -5.53
CA MET A 49 12.40 -10.33 -4.21
C MET A 49 11.67 -11.11 -3.13
N ASP A 50 12.21 -11.06 -1.91
CA ASP A 50 11.48 -11.49 -0.72
C ASP A 50 10.30 -10.55 -0.41
N THR A 51 9.20 -11.13 0.08
CA THR A 51 8.03 -10.37 0.55
C THR A 51 8.27 -9.90 1.99
N SER A 52 9.16 -8.91 2.16
CA SER A 52 9.45 -8.28 3.46
C SER A 52 9.15 -6.78 3.43
N ILE A 53 8.79 -6.20 4.58
CA ILE A 53 8.57 -4.75 4.72
C ILE A 53 9.84 -3.97 4.36
N VAL A 54 11.01 -4.49 4.73
CA VAL A 54 12.31 -3.89 4.40
C VAL A 54 12.51 -3.85 2.89
N SER A 55 12.24 -4.97 2.21
CA SER A 55 12.33 -5.08 0.76
C SER A 55 11.36 -4.13 0.05
N LEU A 56 10.13 -3.99 0.56
CA LEU A 56 9.13 -3.07 0.03
C LEU A 56 9.55 -1.60 0.18
N ILE A 57 10.08 -1.20 1.34
CA ILE A 57 10.62 0.15 1.55
C ILE A 57 11.80 0.39 0.61
N GLY A 58 12.71 -0.58 0.49
CA GLY A 58 13.84 -0.52 -0.43
C GLY A 58 13.38 -0.33 -1.88
N LEU A 59 12.35 -1.05 -2.32
CA LEU A 59 11.77 -0.92 -3.65
C LEU A 59 11.22 0.49 -3.90
N ILE A 60 10.47 1.04 -2.94
CA ILE A 60 9.94 2.41 -3.04
C ILE A 60 11.08 3.42 -3.17
N ILE A 61 12.13 3.29 -2.36
CA ILE A 61 13.31 4.18 -2.41
C ILE A 61 14.05 4.02 -3.75
N GLY A 62 14.24 2.79 -4.23
CA GLY A 62 14.87 2.51 -5.52
C GLY A 62 14.09 3.15 -6.69
N LEU A 63 12.77 2.98 -6.71
CA LEU A 63 11.88 3.62 -7.68
C LEU A 63 11.93 5.15 -7.59
N MET A 64 12.02 5.72 -6.38
CA MET A 64 12.23 7.16 -6.21
C MET A 64 13.54 7.61 -6.86
N PHE A 65 14.65 6.91 -6.68
CA PHE A 65 15.91 7.25 -7.37
C PHE A 65 15.78 7.18 -8.89
N LEU A 66 15.10 6.17 -9.45
CA LEU A 66 14.85 6.11 -10.89
C LEU A 66 13.98 7.28 -11.37
N TYR A 67 12.93 7.66 -10.63
CA TYR A 67 12.11 8.82 -10.96
C TYR A 67 12.95 10.11 -11.00
N TRP A 68 13.87 10.28 -10.05
CA TRP A 68 14.75 11.44 -9.99
C TRP A 68 15.78 11.44 -11.13
N ALA A 69 16.28 10.28 -11.53
CA ALA A 69 17.15 10.14 -12.68
C ALA A 69 16.47 10.62 -13.97
N ILE A 70 15.25 10.12 -14.23
CA ILE A 70 14.43 10.54 -15.36
C ILE A 70 14.18 12.05 -15.32
N ARG A 71 13.78 12.56 -14.14
CA ARG A 71 13.54 13.99 -13.94
C ARG A 71 14.79 14.85 -14.19
N ALA A 72 15.98 14.36 -13.83
CA ALA A 72 17.24 15.07 -14.06
C ALA A 72 17.61 15.10 -15.55
N PHE A 73 17.39 14.01 -16.29
CA PHE A 73 17.57 14.00 -17.74
C PHE A 73 16.63 14.97 -18.46
N MET A 74 15.36 15.05 -18.03
CA MET A 74 14.41 16.03 -18.57
C MET A 74 14.82 17.49 -18.31
N ARG A 75 15.61 17.75 -17.27
CA ARG A 75 16.17 19.07 -16.95
C ARG A 75 17.52 19.34 -17.61
N ALA A 76 17.90 18.54 -18.61
CA ALA A 76 19.20 18.59 -19.28
C ALA A 76 20.42 18.41 -18.33
N SER A 77 20.21 17.81 -17.15
CA SER A 77 21.28 17.52 -16.19
C SER A 77 21.72 16.07 -16.31
N ILE A 78 22.62 15.81 -17.26
CA ILE A 78 23.07 14.45 -17.59
C ILE A 78 23.81 13.80 -16.41
N ILE A 79 24.76 14.53 -15.81
CA ILE A 79 25.60 14.01 -14.72
C ILE A 79 24.74 13.60 -13.53
N LEU A 80 23.82 14.48 -13.11
CA LEU A 80 22.94 14.21 -11.98
C LEU A 80 22.00 13.04 -12.29
N GLY A 81 21.50 12.95 -13.53
CA GLY A 81 20.69 11.82 -13.98
C GLY A 81 21.42 10.49 -13.87
N ILE A 82 22.69 10.44 -14.29
CA ILE A 82 23.51 9.23 -14.17
C ILE A 82 23.73 8.85 -12.70
N ILE A 83 24.03 9.83 -11.83
CA ILE A 83 24.22 9.56 -10.39
C ILE A 83 22.97 8.91 -9.78
N TRP A 84 21.79 9.50 -10.00
CA TRP A 84 20.54 8.95 -9.48
C TRP A 84 20.20 7.59 -10.11
N LEU A 85 20.49 7.40 -11.39
CA LEU A 85 20.23 6.15 -12.09
C LEU A 85 21.09 5.02 -11.51
N VAL A 86 22.38 5.25 -11.33
CA VAL A 86 23.30 4.26 -10.76
C VAL A 86 22.91 3.93 -9.32
N LEU A 87 22.60 4.94 -8.49
CA LEU A 87 22.14 4.71 -7.11
C LEU A 87 20.84 3.90 -7.06
N GLY A 88 19.87 4.24 -7.92
CA GLY A 88 18.60 3.52 -8.02
C GLY A 88 18.78 2.07 -8.44
N LEU A 89 19.53 1.83 -9.51
CA LEU A 89 19.79 0.47 -10.00
C LEU A 89 20.63 -0.35 -9.01
N TRP A 90 21.60 0.27 -8.34
CA TRP A 90 22.41 -0.39 -7.33
C TRP A 90 21.57 -0.87 -6.15
N LEU A 91 20.68 -0.01 -5.64
CA LEU A 91 19.77 -0.38 -4.56
C LEU A 91 18.78 -1.47 -5.00
N LEU A 92 18.21 -1.37 -6.20
CA LEU A 92 17.32 -2.39 -6.74
C LEU A 92 18.04 -3.73 -6.94
N SER A 93 19.30 -3.72 -7.38
CA SER A 93 20.10 -4.94 -7.54
C SER A 93 20.32 -5.69 -6.23
N TRP A 94 20.29 -5.00 -5.09
CA TRP A 94 20.37 -5.64 -3.77
C TRP A 94 19.05 -6.27 -3.32
N LEU A 95 17.93 -5.93 -3.95
CA LEU A 95 16.63 -6.47 -3.58
C LEU A 95 16.37 -7.79 -4.31
N ILE A 96 16.84 -7.90 -5.55
CA ILE A 96 16.66 -9.05 -6.44
C ILE A 96 17.64 -10.16 -6.01
N HIS A 97 17.12 -11.35 -5.69
CA HIS A 97 17.89 -12.55 -5.33
C HIS A 97 17.38 -13.81 -6.06
#